data_AF-A0A3M8CMJ9-F1
#
_entry.id   AF-A0A3M8CMJ9-F1
#
_cell.length_a   1.000
_cell.length_b   1.000
_cell.length_c   1.000
_cell.angle_alpha   90.00
_cell.angle_beta   90.00
_cell.angle_gamma   90.00
#
_symmetry.space_group_name_H-M   'P 1'
#
loop_
_entity.id
_entity.type
_entity.pdbx_description
1 polymer ?
#
loop_
_entity_poly.entity_id
_entity_poly.type
_entity_poly.pdbx_seq_one_letter_code
_entity_poly.pdbx_strand_id
1 'polypeptide(L)'
;MRIVARVLLLLCMFLWVLPVAPIAKANSVLDVTITIFVSPQSSFLSRITFHADKTFTKQVLRARPVKTAFHPHWIRASMTMHHRTYLYDHDGRLFDAERKTMLIIPDQVKHQIEQYVQIVEQAHFGNPLSWEQVKKSFQRMGFAKSSTSKPVSGFIRAGSRHADVQPLTRNDTMILKASGHLPQTLARAEPEELVGYFLTSLNEHDEHTLRMTTSGEASLPEALLYVKSIKRPKEIAPAAAEGLSFVAISVPVDYVAQSGRDKSGHWLFLLHRRAPWERWQIVHV
;
A
#
# COMPACT_ATOMS: atom_id res chain seq x y z
N MET A 1 63.30 18.66 31.43
CA MET A 1 63.31 18.51 29.95
C MET A 1 63.05 17.08 29.45
N ARG A 2 63.45 16.00 30.16
CA ARG A 2 63.30 14.61 29.68
C ARG A 2 61.86 14.03 29.68
N ILE A 3 60.97 14.57 30.50
CA ILE A 3 59.58 14.08 30.62
C ILE A 3 58.69 14.68 29.50
N VAL A 4 58.89 15.95 29.17
CA VAL A 4 58.14 16.64 28.09
C VAL A 4 58.43 15.99 26.73
N ALA A 5 59.68 15.58 26.48
CA ALA A 5 60.06 14.87 25.25
C ALA A 5 59.42 13.48 25.14
N ARG A 6 59.20 12.76 26.27
CA ARG A 6 58.57 11.44 26.27
C ARG A 6 57.05 11.51 26.09
N VAL A 7 56.42 12.55 26.64
CA VAL A 7 54.97 12.80 26.44
C VAL A 7 54.68 13.21 24.99
N LEU A 8 55.55 14.03 24.37
CA LEU A 8 55.40 14.41 22.96
C LEU A 8 55.54 13.20 22.02
N LEU A 9 56.45 12.27 22.34
CA LEU A 9 56.70 11.08 21.52
C LEU A 9 55.56 10.05 21.60
N LEU A 10 54.92 9.90 22.78
CA LEU A 10 53.72 9.09 22.96
C LEU A 10 52.49 9.70 22.28
N LEU A 11 52.37 11.03 22.23
CA LEU A 11 51.28 11.70 21.52
C LEU A 11 51.41 11.54 20.00
N CYS A 12 52.63 11.57 19.46
CA CYS A 12 52.88 11.33 18.03
C CYS A 12 52.64 9.87 17.61
N MET A 13 52.86 8.89 18.50
CA MET A 13 52.55 7.49 18.20
C MET A 13 51.05 7.18 18.21
N PHE A 14 50.24 7.95 18.94
CA PHE A 14 48.78 7.79 18.97
C PHE A 14 48.08 8.40 17.73
N LEU A 15 48.73 9.33 17.03
CA LEU A 15 48.22 9.96 15.81
C LEU A 15 48.35 9.09 14.55
N TRP A 16 49.06 7.96 14.62
CA TRP A 16 49.23 7.03 13.49
C TRP A 16 48.18 5.92 13.42
N VAL A 17 47.27 5.83 14.39
CA VAL A 17 46.21 4.81 14.44
C VAL A 17 44.81 5.42 14.26
N LEU A 18 44.73 6.64 13.72
CA LEU A 18 43.43 7.13 13.25
C LEU A 18 43.06 6.34 11.98
N PRO A 19 41.95 5.60 11.97
CA PRO A 19 41.48 4.97 10.75
C PRO A 19 41.22 6.10 9.75
N VAL A 20 41.97 6.11 8.66
CA VAL A 20 41.66 6.97 7.52
C VAL A 20 40.24 6.57 7.10
N ALA A 21 39.26 7.41 7.41
CA ALA A 21 37.91 7.22 6.93
C ALA A 21 38.02 7.08 5.39
N PRO A 22 37.44 6.03 4.80
CA PRO A 22 37.52 5.86 3.36
C PRO A 22 36.96 7.14 2.73
N ILE A 23 37.81 7.83 1.97
CA ILE A 23 37.39 9.00 1.19
C ILE A 23 36.25 8.49 0.32
N ALA A 24 35.04 8.99 0.57
CA ALA A 24 33.88 8.65 -0.22
C ALA A 24 34.23 8.89 -1.68
N LYS A 25 34.21 7.83 -2.49
CA LYS A 25 34.55 7.89 -3.90
C LYS A 25 33.63 8.95 -4.52
N ALA A 26 34.21 10.04 -5.04
CA ALA A 26 33.41 11.08 -5.69
C ALA A 26 32.64 10.42 -6.84
N ASN A 27 31.30 10.45 -6.78
CA ASN A 27 30.46 9.88 -7.82
C ASN A 27 30.83 10.54 -9.15
N SER A 28 31.22 9.70 -10.12
CA SER A 28 31.59 10.19 -11.42
C SER A 28 30.36 10.79 -12.12
N VAL A 29 30.56 11.73 -13.03
CA VAL A 29 29.47 12.28 -13.86
C VAL A 29 28.73 11.20 -14.65
N LEU A 30 29.42 10.08 -14.88
CA LEU A 30 28.93 8.91 -15.61
C LEU A 30 28.23 7.91 -14.69
N ASP A 31 28.29 8.08 -13.37
CA ASP A 31 27.58 7.20 -12.46
C ASP A 31 26.11 7.61 -12.41
N VAL A 32 25.26 6.68 -12.80
CA VAL A 32 23.81 6.84 -12.84
C VAL A 32 23.20 5.89 -11.83
N THR A 33 22.39 6.43 -10.93
CA THR A 33 21.66 5.63 -9.94
C THR A 33 20.18 5.62 -10.28
N ILE A 34 19.60 4.44 -10.48
CA ILE A 34 18.14 4.26 -10.57
C ILE A 34 17.64 3.76 -9.22
N THR A 35 16.57 4.37 -8.73
CA THR A 35 15.91 4.02 -7.47
C THR A 35 14.42 3.77 -7.72
N ILE A 36 13.93 2.62 -7.26
CA ILE A 36 12.52 2.20 -7.27
C ILE A 36 11.98 2.29 -5.85
N PHE A 37 10.74 2.77 -5.73
CA PHE A 37 10.01 2.91 -4.48
C PHE A 37 8.51 2.74 -4.73
N VAL A 38 7.78 2.27 -3.72
CA VAL A 38 6.31 2.11 -3.80
C VAL A 38 5.58 3.45 -3.72
N SER A 39 6.17 4.42 -3.01
CA SER A 39 5.68 5.80 -2.91
C SER A 39 6.85 6.74 -2.56
N PRO A 40 6.73 8.05 -2.82
CA PRO A 40 7.80 9.01 -2.53
C PRO A 40 8.24 9.04 -1.05
N GLN A 41 7.37 8.64 -0.13
CA GLN A 41 7.64 8.58 1.32
C GLN A 41 8.01 7.17 1.80
N SER A 42 8.09 6.17 0.91
CA SER A 42 8.41 4.79 1.28
C SER A 42 9.83 4.66 1.81
N SER A 43 10.00 4.01 2.96
CA SER A 43 11.32 3.62 3.48
C SER A 43 11.90 2.38 2.79
N PHE A 44 11.05 1.60 2.09
CA PHE A 44 11.49 0.46 1.29
C PHE A 44 11.82 0.93 -0.12
N LEU A 45 13.09 0.83 -0.49
CA LEU A 45 13.65 1.33 -1.74
C LEU A 45 14.74 0.39 -2.24
N SER A 46 14.73 0.14 -3.55
CA SER A 46 15.77 -0.64 -4.24
C SER A 46 16.50 0.27 -5.22
N ARG A 47 17.82 0.11 -5.31
CA ARG A 47 18.65 0.93 -6.19
C ARG A 47 19.72 0.14 -6.90
N ILE A 48 20.04 0.56 -8.11
CA ILE A 48 21.24 0.13 -8.83
C ILE A 48 22.04 1.38 -9.20
N THR A 49 23.36 1.27 -9.15
CA THR A 49 24.25 2.28 -9.72
C THR A 49 25.06 1.63 -10.81
N PHE A 50 25.05 2.22 -12.00
CA PHE A 50 25.80 1.76 -13.14
C PHE A 50 26.63 2.91 -13.74
N HIS A 51 27.71 2.55 -14.40
CA HIS A 51 28.55 3.50 -15.11
C HIS A 51 28.04 3.63 -16.55
N ALA A 52 27.42 4.76 -16.87
CA ALA A 52 26.91 5.06 -18.19
C ALA A 52 28.02 5.50 -19.15
N ASP A 53 27.79 5.32 -20.45
CA ASP A 53 28.69 5.88 -21.45
C ASP A 53 28.54 7.42 -21.54
N LYS A 54 29.56 8.08 -22.10
CA LYS A 54 29.57 9.55 -22.26
C LYS A 54 28.44 10.04 -23.16
N THR A 55 27.97 9.22 -24.11
CA THR A 55 26.93 9.57 -25.06
C THR A 55 25.56 9.67 -24.39
N PHE A 56 25.20 8.69 -23.56
CA PHE A 56 23.98 8.64 -22.75
C PHE A 56 23.90 9.85 -21.83
N THR A 57 24.94 10.07 -21.00
CA THR A 57 24.98 11.19 -20.06
C THR A 57 24.84 12.52 -20.78
N LYS A 58 25.50 12.69 -21.93
CA LYS A 58 25.40 13.91 -22.73
C LYS A 58 24.00 14.10 -23.33
N GLN A 59 23.36 13.03 -23.81
CA GLN A 59 22.01 13.08 -24.38
C GLN A 59 20.97 13.45 -23.33
N VAL A 60 21.08 12.93 -22.10
CA VAL A 60 20.19 13.30 -20.99
C VAL A 60 20.44 14.74 -20.52
N LEU A 61 21.70 15.11 -20.25
CA LEU A 61 22.03 16.45 -19.72
C LEU A 61 21.76 17.59 -20.70
N ARG A 62 21.82 17.32 -22.01
CA ARG A 62 21.54 18.30 -23.08
C ARG A 62 20.15 18.13 -23.69
N ALA A 63 19.31 17.25 -23.16
CA ALA A 63 17.96 17.05 -23.63
C ALA A 63 17.18 18.36 -23.58
N ARG A 64 16.36 18.62 -24.60
CA ARG A 64 15.56 19.84 -24.67
C ARG A 64 14.48 19.80 -23.59
N PRO A 65 14.42 20.78 -22.68
CA PRO A 65 13.34 20.88 -21.71
C PRO A 65 12.08 21.42 -22.38
N VAL A 66 10.94 20.82 -22.04
CA VAL A 66 9.60 21.28 -22.42
C VAL A 66 8.85 21.62 -21.14
N LYS A 67 8.39 22.87 -21.05
CA LYS A 67 7.46 23.28 -19.99
C LYS A 67 6.18 22.47 -20.17
N THR A 68 5.80 21.76 -19.13
CA THR A 68 4.61 20.93 -19.11
C THR A 68 3.72 21.38 -17.96
N ALA A 69 2.42 21.48 -18.20
CA ALA A 69 1.43 21.66 -17.15
C ALA A 69 1.16 20.36 -16.38
N PHE A 70 1.62 19.21 -16.92
CA PHE A 70 1.44 17.90 -16.33
C PHE A 70 2.46 17.66 -15.22
N HIS A 71 1.95 17.40 -14.03
CA HIS A 71 2.74 16.81 -12.97
C HIS A 71 2.97 15.33 -13.31
N PRO A 72 4.16 14.77 -13.03
CA PRO A 72 4.39 13.35 -13.21
C PRO A 72 3.41 12.58 -12.31
N HIS A 73 2.47 11.87 -12.94
CA HIS A 73 1.56 10.96 -12.27
C HIS A 73 2.09 9.54 -12.48
N TRP A 74 1.97 8.70 -11.45
CA TRP A 74 2.51 7.33 -11.45
C TRP A 74 4.01 7.27 -11.78
N ILE A 75 4.82 7.84 -10.88
CA ILE A 75 6.28 7.75 -10.95
C ILE A 75 6.69 6.29 -10.72
N ARG A 76 7.42 5.70 -11.68
CA ARG A 76 7.99 4.36 -11.56
C ARG A 76 9.33 4.37 -10.87
N ALA A 77 10.16 5.34 -11.20
CA ALA A 77 11.54 5.41 -10.73
C ALA A 77 12.01 6.86 -10.58
N SER A 78 13.01 7.05 -9.72
CA SER A 78 13.88 8.22 -9.78
C SER A 78 15.26 7.83 -10.32
N MET A 79 15.83 8.66 -11.19
CA MET A 79 17.17 8.53 -11.71
C MET A 79 18.03 9.70 -11.23
N THR A 80 19.16 9.42 -10.61
CA THR A 80 20.10 10.45 -10.15
C THR A 80 21.40 10.37 -10.94
N MET A 81 21.84 11.50 -11.49
CA MET A 81 23.10 11.62 -12.24
C MET A 81 23.60 13.07 -12.17
N HIS A 82 24.90 13.27 -11.96
CA HIS A 82 25.52 14.61 -11.86
C HIS A 82 24.76 15.52 -10.86
N HIS A 83 24.45 14.99 -9.67
CA HIS A 83 23.71 15.69 -8.62
C HIS A 83 22.29 16.18 -9.00
N ARG A 84 21.75 15.74 -10.15
CA ARG A 84 20.37 16.03 -10.54
C ARG A 84 19.52 14.80 -10.36
N THR A 85 18.29 15.01 -9.92
CA THR A 85 17.27 13.98 -9.82
C THR A 85 16.25 14.15 -10.92
N TYR A 86 16.00 13.05 -11.62
CA TYR A 86 15.00 12.92 -12.65
C TYR A 86 13.92 11.94 -12.20
N LEU A 87 12.68 12.18 -12.59
CA LEU A 87 11.54 11.29 -12.36
C LEU A 87 11.18 10.61 -13.67
N TYR A 88 11.00 9.29 -13.63
CA TYR A 88 10.63 8.48 -14.77
C TYR A 88 9.24 7.88 -14.53
N ASP A 89 8.29 8.15 -15.44
CA ASP A 89 6.88 7.74 -15.30
C ASP A 89 6.55 6.44 -16.06
N HIS A 90 5.31 5.97 -15.95
CA HIS A 90 4.82 4.78 -16.68
C HIS A 90 4.77 4.93 -18.20
N ASP A 91 4.69 6.15 -18.74
CA ASP A 91 4.75 6.41 -20.18
C ASP A 91 6.19 6.43 -20.71
N GLY A 92 7.16 6.29 -19.80
CA GLY A 92 8.59 6.38 -20.05
C GLY A 92 9.05 7.79 -20.43
N ARG A 93 8.41 8.80 -19.86
CA ARG A 93 8.82 10.19 -19.92
C ARG A 93 9.77 10.50 -18.76
N LEU A 94 10.75 11.34 -19.03
CA LEU A 94 11.74 11.77 -18.05
C LEU A 94 11.51 13.23 -17.67
N PHE A 95 11.39 13.51 -16.39
CA PHE A 95 11.16 14.85 -15.84
C PHE A 95 12.34 15.28 -14.97
N ASP A 96 12.74 16.53 -15.08
CA ASP A 96 13.68 17.15 -14.14
C ASP A 96 12.90 17.56 -12.87
N ALA A 97 13.25 16.96 -11.73
CA ALA A 97 12.51 17.14 -10.47
C ALA A 97 12.63 18.57 -9.91
N GLU A 98 13.77 19.23 -10.13
CA GLU A 98 14.01 20.59 -9.65
C GLU A 98 13.36 21.62 -10.55
N ARG A 99 13.52 21.45 -11.87
CA ARG A 99 13.05 22.42 -12.87
C ARG A 99 11.58 22.25 -13.24
N LYS A 100 10.96 21.14 -12.84
CA LYS A 100 9.56 20.79 -13.18
C LYS A 100 9.30 20.82 -14.69
N THR A 101 10.27 20.35 -15.48
CA THR A 101 10.19 20.27 -16.94
C THR A 101 10.36 18.85 -17.43
N MET A 102 9.64 18.48 -18.49
CA MET A 102 9.84 17.21 -19.18
C MET A 102 11.05 17.32 -20.13
N LEU A 103 11.85 16.27 -20.24
CA LEU A 103 12.99 16.20 -21.15
C LEU A 103 12.61 15.36 -22.38
N ILE A 104 12.83 15.91 -23.58
CA ILE A 104 12.76 15.13 -24.81
C ILE A 104 14.07 14.37 -24.97
N ILE A 105 14.02 13.06 -24.74
CA ILE A 105 15.16 12.14 -24.87
C ILE A 105 15.02 11.25 -26.11
N PRO A 106 16.11 10.80 -26.75
CA PRO A 106 16.06 9.82 -27.83
C PRO A 106 15.50 8.46 -27.37
N ASP A 107 14.86 7.73 -28.29
CA ASP A 107 14.28 6.41 -28.00
C ASP A 107 15.32 5.40 -27.47
N GLN A 108 16.56 5.47 -27.95
CA GLN A 108 17.65 4.63 -27.47
C GLN A 108 17.94 4.86 -25.97
N VAL A 109 17.96 6.13 -25.53
CA VAL A 109 18.16 6.50 -24.12
C VAL A 109 16.97 6.05 -23.29
N LYS A 110 15.75 6.26 -23.80
CA LYS A 110 14.52 5.78 -23.16
C LYS A 110 14.56 4.27 -22.94
N HIS A 111 14.97 3.50 -23.96
CA HIS A 111 15.07 2.05 -23.88
C HIS A 111 16.11 1.59 -22.85
N GLN A 112 17.27 2.26 -22.79
CA GLN A 112 18.29 1.96 -21.77
C GLN A 112 17.78 2.24 -20.35
N ILE A 113 17.12 3.38 -20.13
CA ILE A 113 16.51 3.69 -18.83
C ILE A 113 15.48 2.62 -18.45
N GLU A 114 14.60 2.25 -19.39
CA GLU A 114 13.59 1.22 -19.18
C GLU A 114 14.20 -0.13 -18.78
N GLN A 115 15.28 -0.57 -19.44
CA GLN A 115 15.98 -1.82 -19.11
C GLN A 115 16.48 -1.82 -17.65
N TYR A 116 17.13 -0.74 -17.22
CA TYR A 116 17.62 -0.65 -15.84
C TYR A 116 16.48 -0.51 -14.83
N VAL A 117 15.41 0.22 -15.16
CA VAL A 117 14.20 0.30 -14.33
C VAL A 117 13.62 -1.10 -14.12
N GLN A 118 13.45 -1.89 -15.18
CA GLN A 118 12.90 -3.25 -15.10
C GLN A 118 13.78 -4.20 -14.25
N ILE A 119 15.11 -4.10 -14.35
CA ILE A 119 16.02 -4.88 -13.50
C ILE A 119 15.81 -4.57 -12.02
N VAL A 120 15.70 -3.28 -11.67
CA VAL A 120 15.50 -2.88 -10.28
C VAL A 120 14.08 -3.20 -9.82
N GLU A 121 13.07 -3.05 -10.67
CA GLU A 121 11.68 -3.42 -10.38
C GLU A 121 11.56 -4.91 -10.09
N GLN A 122 12.20 -5.78 -10.90
CA GLN A 122 12.20 -7.22 -10.67
C GLN A 122 12.88 -7.58 -9.34
N ALA A 123 13.96 -6.89 -8.97
CA ALA A 123 14.60 -7.07 -7.67
C ALA A 123 13.78 -6.49 -6.51
N HIS A 124 13.00 -5.44 -6.73
CA HIS A 124 12.22 -4.74 -5.71
C HIS A 124 10.88 -5.43 -5.41
N PHE A 125 10.12 -5.74 -6.47
CA PHE A 125 8.78 -6.32 -6.39
C PHE A 125 8.78 -7.85 -6.53
N GLY A 126 9.90 -8.43 -6.98
CA GLY A 126 9.98 -9.84 -7.34
C GLY A 126 9.42 -10.12 -8.74
N ASN A 127 9.28 -11.40 -9.06
CA ASN A 127 8.67 -11.81 -10.33
C ASN A 127 7.15 -11.70 -10.21
N PRO A 128 6.47 -10.97 -11.12
CA PRO A 128 5.01 -11.01 -11.16
C PRO A 128 4.57 -12.45 -11.45
N LEU A 129 3.74 -13.00 -10.58
CA LEU A 129 3.15 -14.31 -10.78
C LEU A 129 1.86 -14.16 -11.58
N SER A 130 1.60 -15.09 -12.50
CA SER A 130 0.29 -15.16 -13.16
C SER A 130 -0.79 -15.52 -12.13
N TRP A 131 -2.04 -15.13 -12.40
CA TRP A 131 -3.14 -15.45 -11.49
C TRP A 131 -3.32 -16.96 -11.27
N GLU A 132 -3.00 -17.79 -12.26
CA GLU A 132 -3.00 -19.24 -12.08
C GLU A 132 -1.90 -19.72 -11.12
N GLN A 133 -0.71 -19.13 -11.20
CA GLN A 133 0.39 -19.44 -10.29
C GLN A 133 0.08 -18.97 -8.87
N VAL A 134 -0.48 -17.77 -8.72
CA VAL A 134 -0.91 -17.23 -7.42
C VAL A 134 -1.93 -18.17 -6.76
N LYS A 135 -2.94 -18.66 -7.48
CA LYS A 135 -3.93 -19.62 -6.92
C LYS A 135 -3.30 -20.93 -6.46
N LYS A 136 -2.20 -21.37 -7.09
CA LYS A 136 -1.46 -22.59 -6.71
C LYS A 136 -0.58 -22.36 -5.50
N SER A 137 0.12 -21.23 -5.42
CA SER A 137 1.09 -20.93 -4.35
C SER A 137 0.48 -20.27 -3.13
N PHE A 138 -0.59 -19.49 -3.32
CA PHE A 138 -1.31 -18.77 -2.29
C PHE A 138 -2.74 -19.28 -2.24
N GLN A 139 -2.94 -20.31 -1.43
CA GLN A 139 -4.25 -20.94 -1.26
C GLN A 139 -5.28 -19.93 -0.74
N ARG A 140 -6.56 -20.18 -1.02
CA ARG A 140 -7.67 -19.41 -0.45
C ARG A 140 -7.50 -19.34 1.07
N MET A 141 -7.62 -18.15 1.66
CA MET A 141 -7.34 -17.89 3.09
C MET A 141 -5.86 -17.95 3.52
N GLY A 142 -4.91 -17.96 2.58
CA GLY A 142 -3.50 -17.77 2.90
C GLY A 142 -3.27 -16.42 3.59
N PHE A 143 -2.42 -16.40 4.62
CA PHE A 143 -1.98 -15.18 5.27
C PHE A 143 -0.73 -14.65 4.57
N ALA A 144 -0.78 -13.40 4.08
CA ALA A 144 0.39 -12.69 3.62
C ALA A 144 0.81 -11.66 4.67
N LYS A 145 2.12 -11.60 4.95
CA LYS A 145 2.71 -10.52 5.75
C LYS A 145 3.35 -9.51 4.79
N SER A 146 2.85 -8.28 4.79
CA SER A 146 3.50 -7.19 4.06
C SER A 146 4.86 -6.85 4.67
N SER A 147 5.83 -6.47 3.84
CA SER A 147 7.17 -6.05 4.26
C SER A 147 7.23 -4.61 4.77
N THR A 148 6.18 -3.82 4.58
CA THR A 148 6.05 -2.48 5.16
C THR A 148 5.81 -2.56 6.68
N SER A 149 6.34 -1.57 7.40
CA SER A 149 6.52 -1.43 8.86
C SER A 149 5.33 -1.72 9.79
N LYS A 150 4.17 -2.12 9.26
CA LYS A 150 3.04 -2.69 10.01
C LYS A 150 2.55 -3.93 9.26
N PRO A 151 2.52 -5.11 9.90
CA PRO A 151 1.98 -6.30 9.26
C PRO A 151 0.49 -6.11 9.01
N VAL A 152 0.10 -6.04 7.75
CA VAL A 152 -1.31 -6.15 7.36
C VAL A 152 -1.56 -7.58 6.90
N SER A 153 -2.47 -8.27 7.55
CA SER A 153 -2.90 -9.62 7.16
C SER A 153 -3.88 -9.52 6.00
N GLY A 154 -3.43 -9.83 4.78
CA GLY A 154 -4.28 -9.96 3.60
C GLY A 154 -4.74 -11.40 3.37
N PHE A 155 -5.91 -11.60 2.75
CA PHE A 155 -6.44 -12.90 2.36
C PHE A 155 -6.98 -12.87 0.93
N ILE A 156 -6.81 -13.96 0.17
CA ILE A 156 -7.52 -14.14 -1.11
C ILE A 156 -8.87 -14.77 -0.80
N ARG A 157 -9.98 -14.03 -1.03
CA ARG A 157 -11.34 -14.46 -0.68
C ARG A 157 -12.13 -14.98 -1.88
N ALA A 158 -12.28 -14.15 -2.91
CA ALA A 158 -13.10 -14.48 -4.07
C ALA A 158 -12.72 -13.73 -5.37
N GLY A 159 -11.80 -12.76 -5.33
CA GLY A 159 -11.38 -12.03 -6.53
C GLY A 159 -10.75 -12.96 -7.58
N SER A 160 -11.33 -13.01 -8.78
CA SER A 160 -10.69 -13.68 -9.93
C SER A 160 -9.43 -12.94 -10.39
N ARG A 161 -9.27 -11.66 -9.98
CA ARG A 161 -8.21 -10.75 -10.42
C ARG A 161 -7.56 -9.86 -9.34
N HIS A 162 -7.95 -9.94 -8.06
CA HIS A 162 -7.37 -9.12 -6.97
C HIS A 162 -7.28 -9.91 -5.65
N ALA A 163 -6.40 -9.49 -4.75
CA ALA A 163 -6.30 -10.00 -3.39
C ALA A 163 -6.93 -9.00 -2.41
N ASP A 164 -7.96 -9.42 -1.69
CA ASP A 164 -8.72 -8.57 -0.77
C ASP A 164 -7.96 -8.37 0.55
N VAL A 165 -7.22 -7.27 0.64
CA VAL A 165 -6.65 -6.81 1.91
C VAL A 165 -7.70 -5.96 2.63
N GLN A 166 -8.55 -6.58 3.44
CA GLN A 166 -9.51 -5.80 4.26
C GLN A 166 -9.13 -5.82 5.74
N PRO A 167 -9.41 -4.72 6.45
CA PRO A 167 -9.61 -4.71 7.90
C PRO A 167 -10.78 -5.64 8.24
N LEU A 168 -10.52 -6.80 8.85
CA LEU A 168 -11.59 -7.73 9.25
C LEU A 168 -11.58 -8.07 10.72
N THR A 169 -10.58 -7.61 11.45
CA THR A 169 -10.48 -7.88 12.87
C THR A 169 -10.91 -6.66 13.67
N ARG A 170 -11.33 -6.93 14.91
CA ARG A 170 -11.47 -5.91 15.96
C ARG A 170 -10.26 -4.97 15.97
N ASN A 171 -9.05 -5.53 15.87
CA ASN A 171 -7.81 -4.78 15.89
C ASN A 171 -7.68 -3.86 14.67
N ASP A 172 -8.02 -4.33 13.47
CA ASP A 172 -7.94 -3.49 12.26
C ASP A 172 -8.97 -2.35 12.31
N THR A 173 -10.18 -2.64 12.79
CA THR A 173 -11.23 -1.63 13.00
C THR A 173 -10.78 -0.59 14.03
N MET A 174 -10.14 -1.02 15.12
CA MET A 174 -9.54 -0.11 16.11
C MET A 174 -8.43 0.76 15.50
N ILE A 175 -7.56 0.20 14.68
CA ILE A 175 -6.50 0.97 13.99
C ILE A 175 -7.11 2.02 13.05
N LEU A 176 -8.17 1.66 12.31
CA LEU A 176 -8.89 2.60 11.46
C LEU A 176 -9.56 3.73 12.24
N LYS A 177 -10.16 3.40 13.40
CA LYS A 177 -10.72 4.41 14.31
C LYS A 177 -9.63 5.35 14.82
N ALA A 178 -8.54 4.79 15.34
CA ALA A 178 -7.45 5.57 15.93
C ALA A 178 -6.72 6.45 14.89
N SER A 179 -6.67 6.02 13.63
CA SER A 179 -6.07 6.78 12.53
C SER A 179 -7.04 7.77 11.86
N GLY A 180 -8.31 7.80 12.26
CA GLY A 180 -9.33 8.67 11.66
C GLY A 180 -9.76 8.29 10.24
N HIS A 181 -9.37 7.10 9.76
CA HIS A 181 -9.66 6.63 8.40
C HIS A 181 -10.97 5.85 8.26
N LEU A 182 -11.59 5.45 9.38
CA LEU A 182 -12.81 4.64 9.36
C LEU A 182 -13.94 5.24 8.49
N PRO A 183 -14.26 6.54 8.55
CA PRO A 183 -15.34 7.12 7.74
C PRO A 183 -15.08 7.00 6.23
N GLN A 184 -13.85 7.24 5.77
CA GLN A 184 -13.50 7.14 4.36
C GLN A 184 -13.46 5.69 3.88
N THR A 185 -13.05 4.76 4.75
CA THR A 185 -13.10 3.33 4.47
C THR A 185 -14.55 2.87 4.30
N LEU A 186 -15.45 3.22 5.22
CA LEU A 186 -16.88 2.84 5.13
C LEU A 186 -17.58 3.50 3.93
N ALA A 187 -17.16 4.69 3.52
CA ALA A 187 -17.70 5.36 2.33
C ALA A 187 -17.37 4.64 1.01
N ARG A 188 -16.33 3.81 1.00
CA ARG A 188 -15.86 3.06 -0.16
C ARG A 188 -16.05 1.54 -0.01
N ALA A 189 -16.64 1.10 1.09
CA ALA A 189 -16.81 -0.30 1.40
C ALA A 189 -17.81 -0.95 0.44
N GLU A 190 -17.44 -2.12 -0.09
CA GLU A 190 -18.37 -2.95 -0.84
C GLU A 190 -19.40 -3.61 0.09
N PRO A 191 -20.54 -4.10 -0.43
CA PRO A 191 -21.65 -4.59 0.38
C PRO A 191 -21.25 -5.61 1.45
N GLU A 192 -20.42 -6.59 1.08
CA GLU A 192 -19.95 -7.65 1.97
C GLU A 192 -19.02 -7.10 3.07
N GLU A 193 -18.22 -6.08 2.73
CA GLU A 193 -17.34 -5.40 3.67
C GLU A 193 -18.15 -4.63 4.71
N LEU A 194 -19.19 -3.93 4.25
CA LEU A 194 -20.08 -3.17 5.11
C LEU A 194 -20.78 -4.07 6.13
N VAL A 195 -21.22 -5.27 5.70
CA VAL A 195 -21.77 -6.31 6.60
C VAL A 195 -20.71 -6.80 7.59
N GLY A 196 -19.46 -6.95 7.17
CA GLY A 196 -18.35 -7.30 8.06
C GLY A 196 -18.09 -6.27 9.15
N TYR A 197 -18.08 -4.98 8.80
CA TYR A 197 -17.99 -3.89 9.77
C TYR A 197 -19.19 -3.85 10.70
N PHE A 198 -20.41 -4.07 10.16
CA PHE A 198 -21.63 -4.14 10.96
C PHE A 198 -21.54 -5.24 12.02
N LEU A 199 -21.26 -6.49 11.63
CA LEU A 199 -21.17 -7.62 12.56
C LEU A 199 -20.06 -7.43 13.59
N THR A 200 -18.92 -6.85 13.18
CA THR A 200 -17.83 -6.51 14.09
C THR A 200 -18.28 -5.46 15.10
N SER A 201 -18.92 -4.38 14.66
CA SER A 201 -19.41 -3.32 15.53
C SER A 201 -20.51 -3.80 16.49
N LEU A 202 -21.37 -4.72 16.03
CA LEU A 202 -22.41 -5.33 16.85
C LEU A 202 -21.81 -6.23 17.94
N ASN A 203 -20.81 -7.04 17.60
CA ASN A 203 -20.09 -7.85 18.59
C ASN A 203 -19.34 -7.01 19.64
N GLU A 204 -18.77 -5.88 19.21
CA GLU A 204 -18.02 -4.95 20.06
C GLU A 204 -18.91 -3.93 20.79
N HIS A 205 -20.22 -3.95 20.57
CA HIS A 205 -21.17 -2.99 21.12
C HIS A 205 -20.78 -1.52 20.77
N ASP A 206 -20.20 -1.33 19.58
CA ASP A 206 -19.76 -0.03 19.07
C ASP A 206 -20.88 0.65 18.28
N GLU A 207 -21.82 1.26 19.00
CA GLU A 207 -23.00 1.90 18.41
C GLU A 207 -22.65 2.96 17.36
N HIS A 208 -21.55 3.69 17.54
CA HIS A 208 -21.15 4.73 16.60
C HIS A 208 -20.76 4.14 15.25
N THR A 209 -19.90 3.12 15.24
CA THR A 209 -19.53 2.41 14.01
C THR A 209 -20.74 1.72 13.39
N LEU A 210 -21.60 1.14 14.21
CA LEU A 210 -22.80 0.47 13.76
C LEU A 210 -23.73 1.44 13.03
N ARG A 211 -23.98 2.64 13.58
CA ARG A 211 -24.72 3.72 12.89
C ARG A 211 -24.05 4.21 11.61
N MET A 212 -22.72 4.17 11.52
CA MET A 212 -22.03 4.52 10.27
C MET A 212 -22.26 3.49 9.15
N THR A 213 -22.54 2.23 9.49
CA THR A 213 -22.83 1.17 8.51
C THR A 213 -24.29 1.14 8.02
N THR A 214 -25.20 1.79 8.75
CA THR A 214 -26.63 1.83 8.40
C THR A 214 -27.02 3.13 7.70
N SER A 215 -28.16 3.13 7.01
CA SER A 215 -28.92 4.38 6.80
C SER A 215 -29.46 4.78 8.17
N GLY A 216 -29.22 5.99 8.66
CA GLY A 216 -29.62 6.40 10.03
C GLY A 216 -31.11 6.22 10.39
N GLU A 217 -31.95 5.85 9.43
CA GLU A 217 -33.37 5.49 9.56
C GLU A 217 -33.62 3.98 9.81
N ALA A 218 -32.61 3.13 9.58
CA ALA A 218 -32.71 1.70 9.82
C ALA A 218 -32.71 1.45 11.34
N SER A 219 -33.90 1.26 11.89
CA SER A 219 -34.04 0.67 13.22
C SER A 219 -33.44 -0.74 13.16
N LEU A 220 -32.39 -0.97 13.94
CA LEU A 220 -31.91 -2.34 14.16
C LEU A 220 -33.09 -3.17 14.67
N PRO A 221 -33.33 -4.38 14.14
CA PRO A 221 -34.31 -5.27 14.70
C PRO A 221 -34.08 -5.39 16.21
N GLU A 222 -35.15 -5.31 17.02
CA GLU A 222 -35.03 -5.44 18.49
C GLU A 222 -34.28 -6.72 18.88
N ALA A 223 -34.39 -7.78 18.05
CA ALA A 223 -33.64 -9.02 18.20
C ALA A 223 -32.11 -8.83 18.31
N LEU A 224 -31.56 -7.81 17.64
CA LEU A 224 -30.12 -7.51 17.68
C LEU A 224 -29.69 -6.85 18.99
N LEU A 225 -30.61 -6.17 19.70
CA LEU A 225 -30.35 -5.60 21.03
C LEU A 225 -30.09 -6.68 22.08
N TYR A 226 -30.57 -7.90 21.83
CA TYR A 226 -30.40 -9.06 22.71
C TYR A 226 -29.21 -9.95 22.34
N VAL A 227 -28.36 -9.53 21.39
CA VAL A 227 -27.13 -10.26 21.03
C VAL A 227 -26.02 -9.86 21.98
N LYS A 228 -25.44 -10.84 22.68
CA LYS A 228 -24.31 -10.65 23.61
C LYS A 228 -22.96 -10.75 22.89
N SER A 229 -22.85 -11.67 21.94
CA SER A 229 -21.65 -11.82 21.10
C SER A 229 -21.98 -12.56 19.82
N ILE A 230 -21.18 -12.32 18.79
CA ILE A 230 -21.30 -12.96 17.49
C ILE A 230 -20.03 -13.77 17.26
N LYS A 231 -20.20 -15.07 17.01
CA LYS A 231 -19.15 -15.92 16.47
C LYS A 231 -19.02 -15.55 15.00
N ARG A 232 -17.81 -15.16 14.62
CA ARG A 232 -17.53 -14.62 13.29
C ARG A 232 -17.92 -15.63 12.20
N PRO A 233 -18.74 -15.24 11.22
CA PRO A 233 -18.99 -16.07 10.04
C PRO A 233 -17.66 -16.36 9.33
N LYS A 234 -17.44 -17.63 8.96
CA LYS A 234 -16.22 -18.01 8.22
C LYS A 234 -16.20 -17.38 6.82
N GLU A 235 -17.35 -17.11 6.23
CA GLU A 235 -17.50 -16.56 4.89
C GLU A 235 -18.82 -15.79 4.78
N ILE A 236 -18.77 -14.57 4.22
CA ILE A 236 -19.95 -13.85 3.72
C ILE A 236 -19.91 -14.08 2.22
N ALA A 237 -20.89 -14.80 1.69
CA ALA A 237 -20.95 -15.06 0.26
C ALA A 237 -21.17 -13.72 -0.49
N PRO A 238 -20.52 -13.52 -1.64
CA PRO A 238 -20.76 -12.35 -2.46
C PRO A 238 -22.24 -12.29 -2.86
N ALA A 239 -22.80 -11.10 -2.89
CA ALA A 239 -24.20 -10.91 -3.21
C ALA A 239 -24.55 -11.46 -4.59
N ALA A 240 -25.72 -12.09 -4.71
CA ALA A 240 -26.40 -12.14 -5.99
C ALA A 240 -26.81 -10.71 -6.32
N ALA A 241 -26.13 -10.07 -7.29
CA ALA A 241 -26.42 -8.70 -7.66
C ALA A 241 -27.82 -8.63 -8.29
N GLU A 242 -28.83 -8.24 -7.50
CA GLU A 242 -30.20 -8.03 -8.00
C GLU A 242 -30.40 -6.63 -8.62
N GLY A 243 -29.33 -5.86 -8.83
CA GLY A 243 -29.35 -4.59 -9.55
C GLY A 243 -28.14 -3.70 -9.25
N LEU A 244 -28.10 -2.51 -9.88
CA LEU A 244 -27.01 -1.54 -9.67
C LEU A 244 -27.09 -0.81 -8.32
N SER A 245 -28.25 -0.81 -7.67
CA SER A 245 -28.55 0.01 -6.48
C SER A 245 -28.99 -0.79 -5.26
N PHE A 246 -29.30 -2.09 -5.42
CA PHE A 246 -29.82 -2.95 -4.35
C PHE A 246 -29.06 -4.27 -4.33
N VAL A 247 -28.74 -4.71 -3.12
CA VAL A 247 -28.01 -5.95 -2.86
C VAL A 247 -28.61 -6.62 -1.63
N ALA A 248 -28.87 -7.93 -1.74
CA ALA A 248 -29.28 -8.76 -0.63
C ALA A 248 -28.17 -9.79 -0.32
N ILE A 249 -27.74 -9.86 0.95
CA ILE A 249 -26.68 -10.77 1.40
C ILE A 249 -27.22 -11.63 2.53
N SER A 250 -27.30 -12.94 2.30
CA SER A 250 -27.62 -13.92 3.34
C SER A 250 -26.34 -14.38 4.03
N VAL A 251 -26.23 -14.11 5.32
CA VAL A 251 -25.05 -14.46 6.12
C VAL A 251 -25.41 -15.49 7.19
N PRO A 252 -24.73 -16.65 7.26
CA PRO A 252 -24.86 -17.54 8.40
C PRO A 252 -24.20 -16.91 9.63
N VAL A 253 -24.98 -16.69 10.69
CA VAL A 253 -24.54 -16.06 11.93
C VAL A 253 -24.77 -17.02 13.10
N ASP A 254 -23.68 -17.31 13.81
CA ASP A 254 -23.70 -17.97 15.10
C ASP A 254 -23.54 -16.89 16.18
N TYR A 255 -24.43 -16.84 17.17
CA TYR A 255 -24.42 -15.79 18.18
C TYR A 255 -24.88 -16.30 19.55
N VAL A 256 -24.44 -15.61 20.61
CA VAL A 256 -24.88 -15.85 21.98
C VAL A 256 -25.91 -14.79 22.33
N ALA A 257 -27.12 -15.19 22.68
CA ALA A 257 -28.13 -14.26 23.19
C ALA A 257 -27.77 -13.79 24.61
N GLN A 258 -28.33 -12.68 25.08
CA GLN A 258 -28.17 -12.24 26.47
C GLN A 258 -28.60 -13.28 27.51
N SER A 259 -29.52 -14.18 27.15
CA SER A 259 -29.90 -15.33 27.97
C SER A 259 -28.82 -16.41 28.11
N GLY A 260 -27.65 -16.24 27.47
CA GLY A 260 -26.54 -17.20 27.47
C GLY A 260 -26.72 -18.40 26.54
N ARG A 261 -27.79 -18.44 25.73
CA ARG A 261 -28.04 -19.53 24.78
C ARG A 261 -27.32 -19.25 23.46
N ASP A 262 -26.59 -20.24 22.96
CA ASP A 262 -26.11 -20.26 21.59
C ASP A 262 -27.28 -20.36 20.62
N LYS A 263 -27.24 -19.55 19.57
CA LYS A 263 -28.19 -19.55 18.45
C LYS A 263 -27.41 -19.52 17.13
N SER A 264 -28.01 -20.11 16.12
CA SER A 264 -27.49 -20.12 14.75
C SER A 264 -28.63 -19.81 13.80
N GLY A 265 -28.36 -19.04 12.75
CA GLY A 265 -29.36 -18.72 11.74
C GLY A 265 -28.76 -17.96 10.57
N HIS A 266 -29.60 -17.67 9.56
CA HIS A 266 -29.22 -16.80 8.45
C HIS A 266 -29.83 -15.42 8.67
N TRP A 267 -29.00 -14.38 8.62
CA TRP A 267 -29.44 -12.99 8.64
C TRP A 267 -29.39 -12.44 7.23
N LEU A 268 -30.43 -11.72 6.82
CA LEU A 268 -30.57 -11.19 5.47
C LEU A 268 -30.33 -9.68 5.48
N PHE A 269 -29.14 -9.29 5.07
CA PHE A 269 -28.78 -7.89 4.96
C PHE A 269 -29.31 -7.33 3.64
N LEU A 270 -30.13 -6.29 3.72
CA LEU A 270 -30.53 -5.48 2.57
C LEU A 270 -29.69 -4.22 2.55
N LEU A 271 -28.99 -4.02 1.42
CA LEU A 271 -28.13 -2.87 1.20
C LEU A 271 -28.64 -2.07 0.00
N HIS A 272 -28.52 -0.75 0.13
CA HIS A 272 -28.96 0.19 -0.89
C HIS A 272 -27.94 1.32 -1.07
N ARG A 273 -27.82 1.80 -2.31
CA ARG A 273 -27.19 3.07 -2.67
C ARG A 273 -28.06 3.81 -3.68
N ARG A 274 -28.21 5.13 -3.55
CA ARG A 274 -29.09 5.90 -4.46
C ARG A 274 -28.47 6.09 -5.84
N ALA A 275 -27.14 6.12 -5.91
CA ALA A 275 -26.40 6.26 -7.16
C ALA A 275 -25.13 5.40 -7.14
N PRO A 276 -24.55 5.05 -8.31
CA PRO A 276 -23.35 4.21 -8.39
C PRO A 276 -22.13 4.76 -7.64
N TRP A 277 -22.04 6.08 -7.45
CA TRP A 277 -20.96 6.76 -6.73
C TRP A 277 -21.28 7.09 -5.27
N GLU A 278 -22.49 6.79 -4.81
CA GLU A 278 -22.82 6.86 -3.39
C GLU A 278 -22.37 5.59 -2.67
N ARG A 279 -22.10 5.72 -1.38
CA ARG A 279 -21.75 4.59 -0.52
C ARG A 279 -22.93 3.64 -0.36
N TRP A 280 -22.64 2.37 -0.14
CA TRP A 280 -23.63 1.41 0.33
C TRP A 280 -24.06 1.71 1.76
N GLN A 281 -25.32 1.41 2.07
CA GLN A 281 -25.87 1.52 3.41
C GLN A 281 -26.73 0.29 3.70
N ILE A 282 -26.61 -0.27 4.90
CA ILE A 282 -27.53 -1.31 5.38
C ILE A 282 -28.85 -0.64 5.75
N VAL A 283 -29.93 -1.05 5.08
CA VAL A 283 -31.29 -0.54 5.31
C VAL A 283 -32.14 -1.51 6.13
N HIS A 284 -31.79 -2.80 6.12
CA HIS A 284 -32.50 -3.85 6.86
C HIS A 284 -31.59 -5.07 7.13
N VAL A 285 -31.88 -5.82 8.19
CA VAL A 285 -31.18 -7.05 8.64
C VAL A 285 -32.18 -8.10 9.11
#